data_AF-F3GD71-F1
#
_entry.id   AF-F3GD71-F1
#
_cell.length_a   1.000
_cell.length_b   1.000
_cell.length_c   1.000
_cell.angle_alpha   90.00
_cell.angle_beta   90.00
_cell.angle_gamma   90.00
#
_symmetry.space_group_name_H-M   'P 1'
#
loop_
_entity.id
_entity.type
_entity.pdbx_description
1 polymer ?
#
loop_
_entity_poly.entity_id
_entity_poly.type
_entity_poly.pdbx_seq_one_letter_code
_entity_poly.pdbx_strand_id
1 'polypeptide(L)'
;GKSEEGLFEPAPIQHSDAKVLIIDEINRGNVSRIFGELITLIEPSKRAGASEALEVTMPYSKERFSIPSNIHLIGTMNTSDRSLAALDIALRRRFTFIEVPPNPELLEDIEVDGIAIDELLSVMNQRIAVLLDQDHCLGHAYFMSLESDPTLERLAGIFQEQILPLLQEYFFEDWQRIQWVLNDQRKAPENRFLIQPSQDLSVLFGDAVTLGQNNERWELNLPAFKNIESYLGVIDHNLSVSAPLEAKSVRTEGVDIRQAANGSIEVYRGGQQVKPAKPHLREIASKHGLSITSASGIKLNTRSLGRKIIKFLSEQQR
;
A
#
# COMPACT_ATOMS: atom_id res chain seq x y z
N GLY A 1 -2.06 -8.74 -41.90
CA GLY A 1 -3.51 -8.57 -42.04
C GLY A 1 -3.95 -7.53 -41.05
N LYS A 2 -4.45 -6.39 -41.56
CA LYS A 2 -4.99 -5.19 -40.91
C LYS A 2 -4.04 -4.40 -39.98
N SER A 3 -3.59 -3.26 -40.49
CA SER A 3 -3.19 -2.09 -39.73
C SER A 3 -4.40 -1.58 -38.95
N GLU A 4 -4.28 -1.45 -37.63
CA GLU A 4 -5.26 -0.75 -36.79
C GLU A 4 -4.98 0.77 -36.88
N GLU A 5 -5.30 1.35 -38.03
CA GLU A 5 -5.53 2.79 -38.13
C GLU A 5 -6.88 3.10 -37.49
N GLY A 6 -6.92 4.00 -36.49
CA GLY A 6 -8.16 4.60 -35.99
C GLY A 6 -8.42 4.57 -34.48
N LEU A 7 -7.59 3.93 -33.65
CA LEU A 7 -7.82 3.87 -32.19
C LEU A 7 -7.30 5.09 -31.41
N PHE A 8 -6.47 5.93 -32.06
CA PHE A 8 -5.92 7.16 -31.48
C PHE A 8 -5.98 8.33 -32.48
N GLU A 9 -7.05 8.43 -33.27
CA GLU A 9 -7.32 9.73 -33.88
C GLU A 9 -7.66 10.70 -32.74
N PRO A 10 -6.87 11.77 -32.52
CA PRO A 10 -7.24 12.78 -31.55
C PRO A 10 -8.58 13.33 -32.01
N ALA A 11 -9.64 13.02 -31.25
CA ALA A 11 -10.92 13.67 -31.42
C ALA A 11 -10.66 15.19 -31.46
N PRO A 12 -11.30 15.94 -32.38
CA PRO A 12 -11.13 17.38 -32.43
C PRO A 12 -11.32 17.91 -31.02
N ILE A 13 -10.32 18.63 -30.49
CA ILE A 13 -10.38 19.21 -29.16
C ILE A 13 -11.58 20.16 -29.17
N GLN A 14 -12.73 19.67 -28.70
CA GLN A 14 -13.83 20.54 -28.34
C GLN A 14 -13.26 21.42 -27.25
N HIS A 15 -13.09 22.70 -27.55
CA HIS A 15 -12.79 23.70 -26.55
C HIS A 15 -13.96 23.70 -25.56
N SER A 16 -13.84 22.88 -24.53
CA SER A 16 -14.72 22.88 -23.38
C SER A 16 -14.43 24.17 -22.62
N ASP A 17 -15.47 24.98 -22.38
CA ASP A 17 -15.35 26.12 -21.47
C ASP A 17 -15.37 25.68 -20.00
N ALA A 18 -15.27 24.38 -19.71
CA ALA A 18 -15.14 23.88 -18.35
C ALA A 18 -13.89 24.47 -17.67
N LYS A 19 -14.09 24.99 -16.47
CA LYS A 19 -13.03 25.45 -15.57
C LYS A 19 -12.98 24.52 -14.38
N VAL A 20 -11.78 24.13 -13.95
CA VAL A 20 -11.58 23.27 -12.79
C VAL A 20 -10.79 24.04 -11.74
N LEU A 21 -11.29 24.06 -10.50
CA LEU A 21 -10.58 24.55 -9.34
C LEU A 21 -10.22 23.35 -8.46
N ILE A 22 -8.92 23.11 -8.31
CA ILE A 22 -8.37 22.08 -7.44
C ILE A 22 -8.02 22.72 -6.10
N ILE A 23 -8.55 22.15 -5.01
CA ILE A 23 -8.31 22.58 -3.64
C ILE A 23 -7.59 21.45 -2.92
N ASP A 24 -6.27 21.55 -2.86
CA ASP A 24 -5.44 20.55 -2.21
C ASP A 24 -5.58 20.64 -0.68
N GLU A 25 -5.64 19.50 0.00
CA GLU A 25 -5.74 19.40 1.46
C GLU A 25 -6.91 20.22 2.04
N ILE A 26 -8.10 20.05 1.46
CA ILE A 26 -9.28 20.88 1.76
C ILE A 26 -9.65 20.88 3.25
N ASN A 27 -9.36 19.80 3.98
CA ASN A 27 -9.61 19.69 5.42
C ASN A 27 -8.63 20.49 6.30
N ARG A 28 -7.53 21.04 5.77
CA ARG A 28 -6.59 21.86 6.56
C ARG A 28 -7.12 23.25 6.90
N GLY A 29 -8.16 23.71 6.22
CA GLY A 29 -8.83 24.99 6.48
C GLY A 29 -10.16 24.83 7.20
N ASN A 30 -10.65 25.90 7.83
CA ASN A 30 -12.06 25.97 8.23
C ASN A 30 -12.91 26.18 6.97
N VAL A 31 -13.27 25.06 6.32
CA VAL A 31 -13.94 25.06 5.02
C VAL A 31 -15.26 25.82 5.06
N SER A 32 -16.05 25.68 6.14
CA SER A 32 -17.31 26.42 6.32
C SER A 32 -17.09 27.93 6.33
N ARG A 33 -16.02 28.43 6.97
CA ARG A 33 -15.67 29.86 6.97
C ARG A 33 -15.11 30.34 5.63
N ILE A 34 -14.38 29.49 4.92
CA ILE A 34 -13.80 29.82 3.61
C ILE A 34 -14.91 29.94 2.56
N PHE A 35 -15.80 28.95 2.50
CA PHE A 35 -16.92 28.99 1.55
C PHE A 35 -17.99 30.00 1.95
N GLY A 36 -18.21 30.24 3.25
CA GLY A 36 -19.18 31.22 3.73
C GLY A 36 -20.54 31.05 3.05
N GLU A 37 -21.03 32.11 2.41
CA GLU A 37 -22.29 32.14 1.68
C GLU A 37 -22.29 31.27 0.39
N LEU A 38 -21.10 30.94 -0.14
CA LEU A 38 -20.96 30.12 -1.35
C LEU A 38 -21.27 28.65 -1.11
N ILE A 39 -21.35 28.19 0.16
CA ILE A 39 -21.64 26.79 0.47
C ILE A 39 -22.96 26.32 -0.14
N THR A 40 -23.95 27.19 -0.31
CA THR A 40 -25.21 26.83 -0.98
C THR A 40 -25.05 26.82 -2.50
N LEU A 41 -24.25 27.74 -3.04
CA LEU A 41 -24.08 27.92 -4.49
C LEU A 41 -23.25 26.83 -5.17
N ILE A 42 -22.45 26.07 -4.41
CA ILE A 42 -21.68 24.95 -4.97
C ILE A 42 -22.57 23.79 -5.43
N GLU A 43 -23.81 23.69 -4.93
CA GLU A 43 -24.78 22.69 -5.37
C GLU A 43 -25.13 22.88 -6.86
N PRO A 44 -25.07 21.82 -7.70
CA PRO A 44 -25.31 21.95 -9.14
C PRO A 44 -26.64 22.60 -9.51
N SER A 45 -27.73 22.35 -8.76
CA SER A 45 -29.04 22.93 -9.05
C SER A 45 -29.15 24.42 -8.73
N LYS A 46 -28.25 24.96 -7.88
CA LYS A 46 -28.25 26.35 -7.40
C LYS A 46 -27.33 27.27 -8.22
N ARG A 47 -26.60 26.72 -9.19
CA ARG A 47 -25.67 27.45 -10.06
C ARG A 47 -26.39 28.24 -11.14
N ALA A 48 -25.70 29.24 -11.70
CA ALA A 48 -26.22 30.06 -12.78
C ALA A 48 -26.66 29.19 -13.98
N GLY A 49 -27.87 29.43 -14.48
CA GLY A 49 -28.46 28.68 -15.60
C GLY A 49 -29.12 27.34 -15.23
N ALA A 50 -29.08 26.92 -13.96
CA ALA A 50 -29.78 25.73 -13.48
C ALA A 50 -31.25 26.03 -13.09
N SER A 51 -32.05 24.97 -12.89
CA SER A 51 -33.48 25.07 -12.59
C SER A 51 -33.81 25.79 -11.29
N GLU A 52 -32.90 25.78 -10.32
CA GLU A 52 -33.06 26.44 -9.02
C GLU A 52 -31.94 27.47 -8.78
N ALA A 53 -31.46 28.12 -9.86
CA ALA A 53 -30.36 29.07 -9.82
C ALA A 53 -30.56 30.12 -8.72
N LEU A 54 -29.51 30.34 -7.91
CA LEU A 54 -29.52 31.26 -6.79
C LEU A 54 -28.36 32.25 -6.92
N GLU A 55 -28.59 33.46 -6.42
CA GLU A 55 -27.58 34.50 -6.28
C GLU A 55 -27.49 34.90 -4.81
N VAL A 56 -26.29 35.16 -4.32
CA VAL A 56 -26.04 35.72 -2.98
C VAL A 56 -25.48 37.13 -3.11
N THR A 57 -25.81 38.00 -2.15
CA THR A 57 -25.19 39.32 -2.06
C THR A 57 -23.88 39.20 -1.29
N MET A 58 -22.76 39.54 -1.93
CA MET A 58 -21.43 39.42 -1.32
C MET A 58 -21.27 40.42 -0.16
N PRO A 59 -20.69 40.02 0.98
CA PRO A 59 -20.65 40.85 2.18
C PRO A 59 -19.81 42.11 2.03
N TYR A 60 -18.76 42.09 1.20
CA TYR A 60 -17.86 43.23 1.01
C TYR A 60 -18.24 44.11 -0.17
N SER A 61 -18.33 43.55 -1.38
CA SER A 61 -18.67 44.34 -2.59
C SER A 61 -20.14 44.75 -2.65
N LYS A 62 -21.02 44.06 -1.92
CA LYS A 62 -22.49 44.20 -2.00
C LYS A 62 -23.07 43.88 -3.38
N GLU A 63 -22.28 43.27 -4.25
CA GLU A 63 -22.72 42.80 -5.56
C GLU A 63 -23.38 41.43 -5.46
N ARG A 64 -24.27 41.14 -6.39
CA ARG A 64 -24.87 39.81 -6.52
C ARG A 64 -23.89 38.88 -7.24
N PHE A 65 -23.78 37.67 -6.72
CA PHE A 65 -22.87 36.67 -7.24
C PHE A 65 -23.54 35.29 -7.31
N SER A 66 -23.22 34.54 -8.37
CA SER A 66 -23.59 33.14 -8.54
C SER A 66 -22.41 32.36 -9.11
N ILE A 67 -22.37 31.05 -8.88
CA ILE A 67 -21.34 30.16 -9.44
C ILE A 67 -21.80 29.68 -10.82
N PRO A 68 -21.02 29.90 -11.90
CA PRO A 68 -21.30 29.35 -13.22
C PRO A 68 -21.37 27.82 -13.25
N SER A 69 -22.20 27.27 -14.14
CA SER A 69 -22.39 25.82 -14.29
C SER A 69 -21.16 25.09 -14.82
N ASN A 70 -20.27 25.79 -15.54
CA ASN A 70 -19.03 25.26 -16.11
C ASN A 70 -17.85 25.21 -15.11
N ILE A 71 -18.04 25.53 -13.83
CA ILE A 71 -16.99 25.42 -12.81
C ILE A 71 -17.08 24.06 -12.09
N HIS A 72 -15.98 23.32 -12.04
CA HIS A 72 -15.85 22.07 -11.29
C HIS A 72 -14.91 22.27 -10.11
N LEU A 73 -15.30 21.75 -8.94
CA LEU A 73 -14.48 21.78 -7.74
C LEU A 73 -13.98 20.37 -7.46
N ILE A 74 -12.66 20.22 -7.32
CA ILE A 74 -12.03 18.96 -6.92
C ILE A 74 -11.23 19.25 -5.65
N GLY A 75 -11.59 18.60 -4.55
CA GLY A 75 -10.84 18.68 -3.30
C GLY A 75 -10.05 17.40 -3.08
N THR A 76 -8.79 17.50 -2.64
CA THR A 76 -8.06 16.37 -2.05
C THR A 76 -8.15 16.48 -0.53
N MET A 77 -8.09 15.35 0.17
CA MET A 77 -8.19 15.29 1.62
C MET A 77 -7.31 14.16 2.13
N ASN A 78 -6.41 14.46 3.06
CA ASN A 78 -5.76 13.42 3.85
C ASN A 78 -6.71 12.99 4.99
N THR A 79 -7.13 11.71 5.00
CA THR A 79 -8.09 11.20 6.00
C THR A 79 -7.43 10.81 7.32
N SER A 80 -6.11 10.57 7.35
CA SER A 80 -5.39 10.20 8.59
C SER A 80 -5.23 11.36 9.57
N ASP A 81 -5.32 12.60 9.10
CA ASP A 81 -5.10 13.81 9.89
C ASP A 81 -6.28 14.11 10.84
N ARG A 82 -6.29 13.43 12.00
CA ARG A 82 -7.31 13.60 13.05
C ARG A 82 -7.25 14.96 13.76
N SER A 83 -6.17 15.72 13.57
CA SER A 83 -5.98 17.06 14.14
C SER A 83 -6.76 18.15 13.41
N LEU A 84 -7.31 17.84 12.23
CA LEU A 84 -7.98 18.79 11.36
C LEU A 84 -9.47 18.88 11.63
N ALA A 85 -10.06 20.04 11.32
CA ALA A 85 -11.48 20.26 11.51
C ALA A 85 -12.27 19.24 10.68
N ALA A 86 -13.05 18.39 11.36
CA ALA A 86 -13.93 17.44 10.69
C ALA A 86 -14.80 18.20 9.68
N LEU A 87 -14.85 17.69 8.44
CA LEU A 87 -15.63 18.35 7.40
C LEU A 87 -17.11 18.39 7.82
N ASP A 88 -17.69 19.59 7.82
CA ASP A 88 -19.07 19.81 8.22
C ASP A 88 -20.02 18.92 7.38
N ILE A 89 -21.07 18.39 8.02
CA ILE A 89 -22.15 17.64 7.39
C ILE A 89 -22.74 18.42 6.21
N ALA A 90 -22.80 19.75 6.31
CA ALA A 90 -23.26 20.63 5.25
C ALA A 90 -22.40 20.51 3.97
N LEU A 91 -21.08 20.43 4.10
CA LEU A 91 -20.16 20.25 2.97
C LEU A 91 -20.21 18.81 2.45
N ARG A 92 -20.31 17.83 3.36
CA ARG A 92 -20.40 16.42 2.98
C ARG A 92 -21.58 16.12 2.04
N ARG A 93 -22.68 16.87 2.13
CA ARG A 93 -23.84 16.71 1.24
C ARG A 93 -23.65 17.29 -0.16
N ARG A 94 -22.61 18.10 -0.37
CA ARG A 94 -22.40 18.92 -1.58
C ARG A 94 -21.20 18.49 -2.41
N PHE A 95 -20.32 17.70 -1.81
CA PHE A 95 -19.25 17.00 -2.50
C PHE A 95 -19.61 15.53 -2.69
N THR A 96 -19.17 14.98 -3.81
CA THR A 96 -19.10 13.52 -3.96
C THR A 96 -17.75 13.07 -3.43
N PHE A 97 -17.75 12.13 -2.48
CA PHE A 97 -16.54 11.59 -1.88
C PHE A 97 -16.12 10.33 -2.64
N ILE A 98 -14.90 10.35 -3.15
CA ILE A 98 -14.28 9.22 -3.83
C ILE A 98 -13.05 8.87 -3.01
N GLU A 99 -13.07 7.70 -2.40
CA GLU A 99 -11.93 7.18 -1.66
C GLU A 99 -10.85 6.71 -2.64
N VAL A 100 -9.59 7.06 -2.35
CA VAL A 100 -8.42 6.63 -3.11
C VAL A 100 -7.52 5.83 -2.16
N PRO A 101 -7.83 4.54 -1.92
CA PRO A 101 -7.05 3.74 -0.98
C PRO A 101 -5.65 3.45 -1.53
N PRO A 102 -4.67 3.08 -0.69
CA PRO A 102 -3.41 2.56 -1.17
C PRO A 102 -3.64 1.38 -2.12
N ASN A 103 -2.97 1.41 -3.28
CA ASN A 103 -3.03 0.36 -4.27
C ASN A 103 -1.66 -0.34 -4.43
N PRO A 104 -1.39 -1.42 -3.66
CA PRO A 104 -0.17 -2.22 -3.83
C PRO A 104 -0.01 -2.84 -5.22
N GLU A 105 -1.09 -3.03 -5.99
CA GLU A 105 -1.02 -3.64 -7.33
C GLU A 105 -0.17 -2.80 -8.30
N LEU A 106 -0.05 -1.49 -8.06
CA LEU A 106 0.84 -0.60 -8.83
C LEU A 106 2.33 -0.91 -8.62
N LEU A 107 2.67 -1.76 -7.65
CA LEU A 107 4.03 -2.16 -7.31
C LEU A 107 4.30 -3.64 -7.69
N GLU A 108 3.37 -4.34 -8.35
CA GLU A 108 3.46 -5.78 -8.68
C GLU A 108 4.73 -6.17 -9.45
N ASP A 109 5.23 -5.27 -10.29
CA ASP A 109 6.41 -5.51 -11.13
C ASP A 109 7.72 -5.01 -10.48
N ILE A 110 7.66 -4.47 -9.26
CA ILE A 110 8.82 -3.95 -8.54
C ILE A 110 9.34 -5.02 -7.56
N GLU A 111 10.53 -5.55 -7.85
CA GLU A 111 11.25 -6.51 -7.00
C GLU A 111 12.62 -5.92 -6.62
N VAL A 112 12.97 -5.98 -5.33
CA VAL A 112 14.30 -5.60 -4.81
C VAL A 112 14.96 -6.85 -4.24
N ASP A 113 15.97 -7.39 -4.91
CA ASP A 113 16.71 -8.58 -4.47
C ASP A 113 15.83 -9.77 -4.02
N GLY A 114 14.69 -10.01 -4.70
CA GLY A 114 13.73 -11.05 -4.36
C GLY A 114 12.60 -10.63 -3.43
N ILE A 115 12.60 -9.40 -2.93
CA ILE A 115 11.53 -8.80 -2.12
C ILE A 115 10.46 -8.24 -3.06
N ALA A 116 9.26 -8.82 -3.02
CA ALA A 116 8.09 -8.32 -3.73
C ALA A 116 7.50 -7.12 -2.97
N ILE A 117 7.57 -5.93 -3.56
CA ILE A 117 7.26 -4.67 -2.86
C ILE A 117 5.75 -4.48 -2.66
N ASP A 118 4.94 -4.95 -3.60
CA ASP A 118 3.47 -5.06 -3.46
C ASP A 118 3.07 -5.93 -2.26
N GLU A 119 3.71 -7.10 -2.11
CA GLU A 119 3.45 -8.04 -1.03
C GLU A 119 3.87 -7.44 0.33
N LEU A 120 5.05 -6.80 0.36
CA LEU A 120 5.57 -6.09 1.52
C LEU A 120 4.58 -5.01 2.00
N LEU A 121 4.16 -4.14 1.10
CA LEU A 121 3.20 -3.07 1.41
C LEU A 121 1.85 -3.64 1.86
N SER A 122 1.32 -4.65 1.15
CA SER A 122 0.05 -5.28 1.48
C SER A 122 0.05 -5.87 2.89
N VAL A 123 1.09 -6.62 3.25
CA VAL A 123 1.21 -7.25 4.58
C VAL A 123 1.37 -6.19 5.68
N MET A 124 2.16 -5.13 5.44
CA MET A 124 2.28 -4.03 6.40
C MET A 124 0.94 -3.32 6.60
N ASN A 125 0.23 -3.01 5.51
CA ASN A 125 -1.08 -2.34 5.58
C ASN A 125 -2.14 -3.20 6.26
N GLN A 126 -2.14 -4.52 6.07
CA GLN A 126 -3.03 -5.43 6.81
C GLN A 126 -2.80 -5.32 8.33
N ARG A 127 -1.54 -5.26 8.78
CA ARG A 127 -1.22 -5.11 10.20
C ARG A 127 -1.60 -3.74 10.74
N ILE A 128 -1.32 -2.68 9.99
CA ILE A 128 -1.68 -1.31 10.36
C ILE A 128 -3.20 -1.17 10.48
N ALA A 129 -3.96 -1.69 9.52
CA ALA A 129 -5.42 -1.63 9.54
C ALA A 129 -6.04 -2.33 10.76
N VAL A 130 -5.41 -3.41 11.25
CA VAL A 130 -5.84 -4.12 12.46
C VAL A 130 -5.46 -3.37 13.74
N LEU A 131 -4.28 -2.76 13.76
CA LEU A 131 -3.76 -2.06 14.95
C LEU A 131 -4.30 -0.63 15.12
N LEU A 132 -4.69 0.01 14.01
CA LEU A 132 -5.24 1.37 13.94
C LEU A 132 -6.57 1.37 13.19
N ASP A 133 -6.55 1.64 11.88
CA ASP A 133 -7.70 1.64 10.98
C ASP A 133 -7.22 1.72 9.51
N GLN A 134 -8.16 1.75 8.56
CA GLN A 134 -7.87 1.81 7.12
C GLN A 134 -7.26 3.16 6.68
N ASP A 135 -7.59 4.27 7.36
CA ASP A 135 -7.12 5.61 7.00
C ASP A 135 -5.63 5.80 7.28
N HIS A 136 -5.02 4.97 8.13
CA HIS A 136 -3.58 4.99 8.43
C HIS A 136 -2.77 4.03 7.54
N CYS A 137 -3.37 3.38 6.53
CA CYS A 137 -2.60 2.53 5.63
C CYS A 137 -1.56 3.33 4.83
N LEU A 138 -0.37 2.77 4.66
CA LEU A 138 0.73 3.38 3.91
C LEU A 138 0.38 3.46 2.43
N GLY A 139 0.60 4.63 1.83
CA GLY A 139 0.47 4.83 0.39
C GLY A 139 1.56 4.14 -0.42
N HIS A 140 1.23 3.69 -1.63
CA HIS A 140 2.19 3.08 -2.57
C HIS A 140 3.25 4.06 -3.08
N ALA A 141 2.98 5.37 -3.02
CA ALA A 141 3.88 6.42 -3.48
C ALA A 141 5.28 6.38 -2.84
N TYR A 142 5.40 5.97 -1.57
CA TYR A 142 6.70 5.81 -0.89
C TYR A 142 7.64 4.88 -1.66
N PHE A 143 7.08 3.84 -2.28
CA PHE A 143 7.81 2.77 -2.94
C PHE A 143 7.97 2.98 -4.45
N MET A 144 7.22 3.91 -5.07
CA MET A 144 7.27 4.13 -6.52
C MET A 144 8.67 4.48 -7.04
N SER A 145 9.52 5.12 -6.23
CA SER A 145 10.90 5.42 -6.65
C SER A 145 11.76 4.17 -6.91
N LEU A 146 11.36 3.01 -6.39
CA LEU A 146 12.01 1.73 -6.65
C LEU A 146 11.77 1.21 -8.06
N GLU A 147 10.80 1.75 -8.81
CA GLU A 147 10.63 1.43 -10.23
C GLU A 147 11.88 1.84 -11.03
N SER A 148 12.47 2.99 -10.69
CA SER A 148 13.68 3.51 -11.31
C SER A 148 15.00 3.06 -10.65
N ASP A 149 14.95 2.74 -9.35
CA ASP A 149 16.13 2.37 -8.54
C ASP A 149 15.78 1.22 -7.57
N PRO A 150 15.64 -0.03 -8.07
CA PRO A 150 15.23 -1.18 -7.27
C PRO A 150 16.39 -1.76 -6.45
N THR A 151 17.04 -0.93 -5.65
CA THR A 151 18.18 -1.33 -4.80
C THR A 151 17.79 -1.49 -3.34
N LEU A 152 18.48 -2.40 -2.65
CA LEU A 152 18.28 -2.60 -1.21
C LEU A 152 18.63 -1.34 -0.42
N GLU A 153 19.66 -0.59 -0.85
CA GLU A 153 20.04 0.68 -0.27
C GLU A 153 18.91 1.71 -0.35
N ARG A 154 18.22 1.80 -1.50
CA ARG A 154 17.07 2.69 -1.66
C ARG A 154 15.90 2.28 -0.79
N LEU A 155 15.60 0.98 -0.73
CA LEU A 155 14.56 0.43 0.15
C LEU A 155 14.87 0.69 1.64
N ALA A 156 16.13 0.55 2.04
CA ALA A 156 16.62 0.87 3.37
C ALA A 156 16.43 2.35 3.71
N GLY A 157 16.69 3.26 2.75
CA GLY A 157 16.43 4.69 2.90
C GLY A 157 14.93 4.99 3.08
N ILE A 158 14.06 4.41 2.24
CA ILE A 158 12.60 4.56 2.35
C ILE A 158 12.13 4.13 3.76
N PHE A 159 12.60 2.99 4.24
CA PHE A 159 12.22 2.49 5.56
C PHE A 159 12.69 3.39 6.70
N GLN A 160 13.94 3.85 6.68
CA GLN A 160 14.53 4.65 7.76
C GLN A 160 14.05 6.09 7.78
N GLU A 161 13.89 6.71 6.61
CA GLU A 161 13.64 8.15 6.46
C GLU A 161 12.16 8.49 6.34
N GLN A 162 11.32 7.54 5.92
CA GLN A 162 9.92 7.80 5.61
C GLN A 162 8.98 6.88 6.39
N ILE A 163 9.13 5.56 6.25
CA ILE A 163 8.17 4.61 6.83
C ILE A 163 8.28 4.58 8.35
N LEU A 164 9.48 4.44 8.90
CA LEU A 164 9.65 4.32 10.34
C LEU A 164 9.25 5.61 11.10
N PRO A 165 9.65 6.82 10.68
CA PRO A 165 9.15 8.05 11.29
C PRO A 165 7.63 8.19 11.23
N LEU A 166 7.01 7.77 10.12
CA LEU A 166 5.55 7.78 10.00
C LEU A 166 4.89 6.81 10.98
N LEU A 167 5.43 5.59 11.12
CA LEU A 167 4.93 4.63 12.09
C LEU A 167 5.11 5.12 13.53
N GLN A 168 6.20 5.84 13.84
CA GLN A 168 6.38 6.49 15.15
C GLN A 168 5.27 7.49 15.44
N GLU A 169 4.92 8.32 14.46
CA GLU A 169 3.81 9.27 14.58
C GLU A 169 2.46 8.55 14.76
N TYR A 170 2.16 7.57 13.91
CA TYR A 170 0.91 6.81 13.93
C TYR A 170 0.68 6.07 15.26
N PHE A 171 1.75 5.54 15.84
CA PHE A 171 1.69 4.76 17.07
C PHE A 171 2.08 5.56 18.32
N PHE A 172 2.26 6.88 18.22
CA PHE A 172 2.68 7.75 19.33
C PHE A 172 3.90 7.21 20.09
N GLU A 173 4.94 6.81 19.35
CA GLU A 173 6.16 6.19 19.90
C GLU A 173 5.93 4.83 20.61
N ASP A 174 4.81 4.13 20.36
CA ASP A 174 4.61 2.74 20.79
C ASP A 174 5.39 1.78 19.89
N TRP A 175 6.68 1.66 20.20
CA TRP A 175 7.64 0.82 19.47
C TRP A 175 7.27 -0.65 19.42
N GLN A 176 6.52 -1.17 20.39
CA GLN A 176 6.07 -2.56 20.36
C GLN A 176 5.03 -2.78 19.25
N ARG A 177 4.11 -1.84 19.04
CA ARG A 177 3.18 -1.91 17.91
C ARG A 177 3.90 -1.77 16.57
N ILE A 178 4.90 -0.89 16.48
CA ILE A 178 5.75 -0.76 15.28
C ILE A 178 6.48 -2.09 15.01
N GLN A 179 7.02 -2.73 16.05
CA GLN A 179 7.66 -4.05 15.96
C GLN A 179 6.70 -5.09 15.36
N TRP A 180 5.42 -5.08 15.77
CA TRP A 180 4.41 -6.00 15.23
C TRP A 180 4.11 -5.74 13.76
N VAL A 181 4.00 -4.47 13.34
CA VAL A 181 3.85 -4.09 11.92
C VAL A 181 5.00 -4.65 11.08
N LEU A 182 6.23 -4.53 11.60
CA LEU A 182 7.44 -5.02 10.96
C LEU A 182 7.67 -6.53 11.13
N ASN A 183 6.84 -7.24 11.91
CA ASN A 183 6.96 -8.66 12.24
C ASN A 183 8.25 -9.05 13.00
N ASP A 184 8.93 -8.10 13.63
CA ASP A 184 10.25 -8.33 14.21
C ASP A 184 10.24 -9.34 15.37
N GLN A 185 9.15 -9.44 16.13
CA GLN A 185 8.96 -10.41 17.20
C GLN A 185 9.06 -11.87 16.73
N ARG A 186 8.93 -12.10 15.41
CA ARG A 186 9.01 -13.44 14.78
C ARG A 186 10.31 -13.69 14.02
N LYS A 187 11.18 -12.69 13.93
CA LYS A 187 12.47 -12.79 13.22
C LYS A 187 13.60 -13.20 14.16
N ALA A 188 14.65 -13.78 13.59
CA ALA A 188 15.94 -13.92 14.26
C ALA A 188 16.47 -12.53 14.68
N PRO A 189 17.13 -12.38 15.85
CA PRO A 189 17.55 -11.08 16.38
C PRO A 189 18.30 -10.18 15.38
N GLU A 190 19.17 -10.76 14.55
CA GLU A 190 19.96 -10.08 13.52
C GLU A 190 19.11 -9.47 12.39
N ASN A 191 17.90 -10.00 12.16
CA ASN A 191 16.98 -9.58 11.11
C ASN A 191 15.86 -8.67 11.62
N ARG A 192 15.85 -8.36 12.93
CA ARG A 192 14.88 -7.41 13.52
C ARG A 192 15.33 -6.00 13.22
N PHE A 193 14.45 -5.16 12.72
CA PHE A 193 14.72 -3.72 12.55
C PHE A 193 14.77 -3.00 13.91
N LEU A 194 13.92 -3.42 14.84
CA LEU A 194 13.80 -2.92 16.20
C LEU A 194 14.29 -3.96 17.20
N ILE A 195 15.22 -3.54 18.05
CA ILE A 195 15.75 -4.35 19.15
C ILE A 195 15.50 -3.66 20.48
N GLN A 196 15.35 -4.50 21.50
CA GLN A 196 15.22 -4.07 22.88
C GLN A 196 16.46 -4.58 23.62
N PRO A 197 17.48 -3.73 23.86
CA PRO A 197 18.65 -4.14 24.61
C PRO A 197 18.26 -4.51 26.03
N SER A 198 18.76 -5.65 26.52
CA SER A 198 18.67 -5.99 27.94
C SER A 198 19.54 -5.02 28.72
N GLN A 199 18.93 -4.09 29.44
CA GLN A 199 19.64 -3.14 30.27
C GLN A 199 19.27 -3.36 31.74
N ASP A 200 20.29 -3.56 32.58
CA ASP A 200 20.08 -3.63 34.02
C ASP A 200 19.80 -2.23 34.57
N LEU A 201 18.52 -1.93 34.77
CA LEU A 201 18.06 -0.62 35.24
C LEU A 201 18.53 -0.33 36.67
N SER A 202 18.80 -1.36 37.48
CA SER A 202 19.33 -1.19 38.85
C SER A 202 20.74 -0.60 38.82
N VAL A 203 21.56 -0.97 37.83
CA VAL A 203 22.90 -0.40 37.63
C VAL A 203 22.84 1.08 37.23
N LEU A 204 21.80 1.51 36.52
CA LEU A 204 21.68 2.89 36.02
C LEU A 204 21.08 3.85 37.03
N PHE A 205 20.04 3.43 37.75
CA PHE A 205 19.26 4.31 38.61
C PHE A 205 19.33 3.95 40.10
N GLY A 206 19.91 2.79 40.44
CA GLY A 206 19.93 2.24 41.80
C GLY A 206 18.56 1.76 42.27
N ASP A 207 18.54 1.16 43.46
CA ASP A 207 17.33 0.51 44.01
C ASP A 207 16.22 1.48 44.44
N ALA A 208 16.55 2.78 44.54
CA ALA A 208 15.62 3.82 44.97
C ALA A 208 14.63 4.26 43.87
N VAL A 209 14.89 3.91 42.60
CA VAL A 209 14.06 4.31 41.46
C VAL A 209 13.29 3.10 40.96
N THR A 210 11.98 3.08 41.20
CA THR A 210 11.07 2.07 40.65
C THR A 210 10.55 2.53 39.29
N LEU A 211 11.09 1.98 38.21
CA LEU A 211 10.59 2.21 36.86
C LEU A 211 9.46 1.23 36.53
N GLY A 212 8.42 1.70 35.85
CA GLY A 212 7.35 0.85 35.34
C GLY A 212 7.80 -0.02 34.16
N GLN A 213 7.04 -1.08 33.85
CA GLN A 213 7.31 -1.97 32.71
C GLN A 213 7.30 -1.27 31.34
N ASN A 214 6.81 -0.04 31.24
CA ASN A 214 6.75 0.72 29.99
C ASN A 214 8.02 1.55 29.69
N ASN A 215 9.05 1.52 30.56
CA ASN A 215 10.31 2.24 30.34
C ASN A 215 11.31 1.44 29.48
N GLU A 216 10.81 0.61 28.58
CA GLU A 216 11.62 -0.21 27.71
C GLU A 216 12.29 0.67 26.65
N ARG A 217 13.63 0.66 26.65
CA ARG A 217 14.41 1.35 25.63
C ARG A 217 14.37 0.53 24.35
N TRP A 218 14.05 1.20 23.25
CA TRP A 218 14.10 0.64 21.91
C TRP A 218 15.26 1.24 21.12
N GLU A 219 15.89 0.42 20.29
CA GLU A 219 16.98 0.84 19.42
C GLU A 219 16.79 0.29 18.00
N LEU A 220 17.31 1.03 17.03
CA LEU A 220 17.34 0.59 15.64
C LEU A 220 18.54 -0.32 15.41
N ASN A 221 18.28 -1.51 14.87
CA ASN A 221 19.31 -2.38 14.36
C ASN A 221 19.64 -1.96 12.91
N LEU A 222 20.47 -0.92 12.75
CA LEU A 222 20.85 -0.37 11.45
C LEU A 222 21.37 -1.43 10.44
N PRO A 223 22.16 -2.44 10.86
CA PRO A 223 22.52 -3.55 9.98
C PRO A 223 21.33 -4.31 9.36
N ALA A 224 20.20 -4.46 10.08
CA ALA A 224 19.04 -5.18 9.57
C ALA A 224 18.40 -4.52 8.34
N PHE A 225 18.49 -3.19 8.21
CA PHE A 225 18.00 -2.46 7.03
C PHE A 225 18.82 -2.77 5.77
N LYS A 226 20.02 -3.30 5.91
CA LYS A 226 20.87 -3.74 4.78
C LYS A 226 20.79 -5.25 4.55
N ASN A 227 19.82 -5.92 5.17
CA ASN A 227 19.67 -7.36 5.08
C ASN A 227 18.31 -7.73 4.47
N ILE A 228 18.36 -8.46 3.35
CA ILE A 228 17.20 -8.91 2.59
C ILE A 228 16.25 -9.74 3.47
N GLU A 229 16.80 -10.58 4.36
CA GLU A 229 16.01 -11.44 5.25
C GLU A 229 15.14 -10.66 6.23
N SER A 230 15.53 -9.42 6.59
CA SER A 230 14.73 -8.55 7.44
C SER A 230 13.41 -8.16 6.78
N TYR A 231 13.43 -7.91 5.45
CA TYR A 231 12.27 -7.54 4.64
C TYR A 231 11.43 -8.75 4.26
N LEU A 232 12.06 -9.85 3.85
CA LEU A 232 11.37 -11.13 3.63
C LEU A 232 10.65 -11.59 4.90
N GLY A 233 11.26 -11.34 6.07
CA GLY A 233 10.66 -11.59 7.37
C GLY A 233 9.41 -10.74 7.67
N VAL A 234 9.24 -9.59 7.01
CA VAL A 234 7.98 -8.81 7.12
C VAL A 234 6.85 -9.55 6.40
N ILE A 235 7.14 -10.10 5.21
CA ILE A 235 6.18 -10.77 4.33
C ILE A 235 5.78 -12.14 4.89
N ASP A 236 6.74 -12.96 5.32
CA ASP A 236 6.47 -14.33 5.72
C ASP A 236 5.92 -14.44 7.16
N HIS A 237 4.63 -14.78 7.23
CA HIS A 237 3.89 -15.04 8.46
C HIS A 237 4.11 -16.45 9.02
N ASN A 238 4.97 -17.29 8.42
CA ASN A 238 5.31 -18.64 8.90
C ASN A 238 6.75 -18.77 9.38
N LEU A 239 7.52 -17.67 9.45
CA LEU A 239 8.77 -17.65 10.20
C LEU A 239 8.48 -17.83 11.69
N SER A 240 8.35 -19.08 12.12
CA SER A 240 8.62 -19.54 13.48
C SER A 240 9.97 -20.23 13.43
N VAL A 241 10.98 -19.64 14.06
CA VAL A 241 12.27 -20.34 14.23
C VAL A 241 12.05 -21.46 15.24
N SER A 242 11.73 -22.66 14.75
CA SER A 242 12.04 -23.96 15.37
C SER A 242 11.63 -25.15 14.47
N ALA A 243 11.91 -25.13 13.17
CA ALA A 243 11.98 -26.36 12.36
C ALA A 243 12.71 -26.07 11.03
N PRO A 244 13.47 -27.03 10.46
CA PRO A 244 14.00 -26.89 9.10
C PRO A 244 12.84 -26.65 8.12
N LEU A 245 12.98 -25.58 7.33
CA LEU A 245 12.00 -25.08 6.37
C LEU A 245 11.55 -26.18 5.40
N GLU A 246 10.29 -26.62 5.49
CA GLU A 246 9.71 -27.56 4.54
C GLU A 246 9.35 -26.86 3.22
N ALA A 247 9.88 -27.37 2.11
CA ALA A 247 9.51 -26.95 0.77
C ALA A 247 8.03 -27.27 0.52
N LYS A 248 7.20 -26.26 0.19
CA LYS A 248 5.86 -26.50 -0.32
C LYS A 248 6.00 -27.26 -1.65
N SER A 249 5.50 -28.48 -1.69
CA SER A 249 5.56 -29.33 -2.87
C SER A 249 4.18 -29.87 -3.21
N VAL A 250 3.86 -29.86 -4.50
CA VAL A 250 2.66 -30.50 -5.03
C VAL A 250 3.05 -31.43 -6.17
N ARG A 251 2.41 -32.59 -6.21
CA ARG A 251 2.57 -33.57 -7.28
C ARG A 251 1.30 -33.60 -8.12
N THR A 252 1.46 -33.47 -9.43
CA THR A 252 0.37 -33.64 -10.42
C THR A 252 0.91 -34.35 -11.66
N GLU A 253 0.21 -35.37 -12.15
CA GLU A 253 0.53 -36.09 -13.41
C GLU A 253 2.02 -36.46 -13.60
N GLY A 254 2.71 -36.89 -12.53
CA GLY A 254 4.14 -37.25 -12.59
C GLY A 254 5.13 -36.08 -12.63
N VAL A 255 4.64 -34.86 -12.39
CA VAL A 255 5.43 -33.64 -12.21
C VAL A 255 5.35 -33.18 -10.76
N ASP A 256 6.51 -32.97 -10.14
CA ASP A 256 6.63 -32.36 -8.81
C ASP A 256 7.00 -30.90 -8.97
N ILE A 257 6.15 -30.01 -8.48
CA ILE A 257 6.45 -28.57 -8.41
C ILE A 257 6.82 -28.27 -6.98
N ARG A 258 8.00 -27.71 -6.78
CA ARG A 258 8.51 -27.32 -5.46
C ARG A 258 8.76 -25.83 -5.43
N GLN A 259 8.31 -25.19 -4.35
CA GLN A 259 8.74 -23.85 -4.00
C GLN A 259 9.83 -23.98 -2.93
N ALA A 260 11.04 -23.57 -3.28
CA ALA A 260 12.13 -23.46 -2.31
C ALA A 260 11.90 -22.27 -1.38
N ALA A 261 12.58 -22.25 -0.24
CA ALA A 261 12.43 -21.21 0.78
C ALA A 261 12.68 -19.78 0.25
N ASN A 262 13.58 -19.63 -0.72
CA ASN A 262 13.86 -18.36 -1.41
C ASN A 262 12.84 -17.98 -2.50
N GLY A 263 11.67 -18.64 -2.52
CA GLY A 263 10.61 -18.39 -3.51
C GLY A 263 10.90 -18.87 -4.93
N SER A 264 12.03 -19.54 -5.18
CA SER A 264 12.30 -20.15 -6.49
C SER A 264 11.37 -21.34 -6.74
N ILE A 265 10.94 -21.48 -8.00
CA ILE A 265 10.08 -22.57 -8.43
C ILE A 265 10.91 -23.58 -9.21
N GLU A 266 10.92 -24.81 -8.70
CA GLU A 266 11.57 -25.95 -9.32
C GLU A 266 10.52 -26.93 -9.81
N VAL A 267 10.69 -27.40 -11.04
CA VAL A 267 9.80 -28.40 -11.65
C VAL A 267 10.61 -29.66 -11.88
N TYR A 268 10.14 -30.79 -11.36
CA TYR A 268 10.76 -32.10 -11.54
C TYR A 268 9.81 -33.02 -12.30
N ARG A 269 10.34 -33.81 -13.24
CA ARG A 269 9.60 -34.86 -13.95
C ARG A 269 10.38 -36.15 -13.84
N GLY A 270 9.76 -37.21 -13.32
CA GLY A 270 10.46 -38.50 -13.10
C GLY A 270 11.69 -38.40 -12.18
N GLY A 271 11.69 -37.45 -11.23
CA GLY A 271 12.79 -37.24 -10.29
C GLY A 271 13.95 -36.37 -10.80
N GLN A 272 13.93 -35.93 -12.07
CA GLN A 272 14.92 -35.00 -12.62
C GLN A 272 14.36 -33.58 -12.73
N GLN A 273 15.17 -32.58 -12.33
CA GLN A 273 14.81 -31.17 -12.44
C GLN A 273 14.79 -30.75 -13.92
N VAL A 274 13.69 -30.13 -14.34
CA VAL A 274 13.49 -29.69 -15.71
C VAL A 274 13.75 -28.19 -15.83
N LYS A 275 14.62 -27.80 -16.77
CA LYS A 275 14.95 -26.41 -17.10
C LYS A 275 14.81 -26.21 -18.62
N PRO A 276 14.09 -25.17 -19.09
CA PRO A 276 13.38 -24.15 -18.33
C PRO A 276 12.04 -24.64 -17.74
N ALA A 277 11.69 -24.18 -16.53
CA ALA A 277 10.46 -24.59 -15.84
C ALA A 277 9.16 -23.97 -16.43
N LYS A 278 9.25 -22.77 -17.01
CA LYS A 278 8.09 -21.95 -17.44
C LYS A 278 7.14 -22.64 -18.46
N PRO A 279 7.62 -23.36 -19.49
CA PRO A 279 6.74 -24.06 -20.44
C PRO A 279 5.87 -25.13 -19.76
N HIS A 280 6.44 -25.88 -18.81
CA HIS A 280 5.72 -26.92 -18.07
C HIS A 280 4.68 -26.34 -17.12
N LEU A 281 5.00 -25.23 -16.45
CA LEU A 281 4.03 -24.52 -15.62
C LEU A 281 2.85 -24.00 -16.47
N ARG A 282 3.08 -23.53 -17.70
CA ARG A 282 2.00 -23.10 -18.61
C ARG A 282 1.10 -24.25 -19.05
N GLU A 283 1.69 -25.41 -19.34
CA GLU A 283 0.93 -26.63 -19.66
C GLU A 283 -0.01 -27.00 -18.51
N ILE A 284 0.50 -26.99 -17.27
CA ILE A 284 -0.26 -27.33 -16.06
C ILE A 284 -1.36 -26.28 -15.80
N ALA A 285 -1.04 -24.99 -15.91
CA ALA A 285 -2.04 -23.93 -15.77
C ALA A 285 -3.17 -24.04 -16.80
N SER A 286 -2.84 -24.31 -18.08
CA SER A 286 -3.85 -24.49 -19.13
C SER A 286 -4.77 -25.68 -18.85
N LYS A 287 -4.23 -26.78 -18.33
CA LYS A 287 -5.01 -27.98 -18.00
C LYS A 287 -5.99 -27.75 -16.84
N HIS A 288 -5.61 -26.96 -15.85
CA HIS A 288 -6.45 -26.64 -14.70
C HIS A 288 -7.30 -25.37 -14.89
N GLY A 289 -7.35 -24.80 -16.10
CA GLY A 289 -8.11 -23.57 -16.37
C GLY A 289 -7.58 -22.34 -15.64
N LEU A 290 -6.33 -22.36 -15.18
CA LEU A 290 -5.69 -21.24 -14.50
C LEU A 290 -5.21 -20.22 -15.53
N SER A 291 -5.60 -18.95 -15.34
CA SER A 291 -5.10 -17.87 -16.19
C SER A 291 -3.58 -17.73 -16.06
N ILE A 292 -2.91 -17.72 -17.22
CA ILE A 292 -1.47 -17.45 -17.38
C ILE A 292 -1.16 -15.95 -17.44
N THR A 293 -2.18 -15.11 -17.31
CA THR A 293 -2.08 -13.66 -17.20
C THR A 293 -2.60 -13.17 -15.85
N SER A 294 -2.09 -12.03 -15.39
CA SER A 294 -2.65 -11.26 -14.28
C SER A 294 -4.04 -10.70 -14.64
N ALA A 295 -4.72 -10.08 -13.66
CA ALA A 295 -5.97 -9.36 -13.89
C ALA A 295 -5.79 -8.18 -14.88
N SER A 296 -4.59 -7.59 -14.91
CA SER A 296 -4.17 -6.53 -15.84
C SER A 296 -3.75 -7.03 -17.24
N GLY A 297 -3.79 -8.35 -17.50
CA GLY A 297 -3.47 -8.94 -18.81
C GLY A 297 -1.99 -9.25 -19.06
N ILE A 298 -1.11 -9.02 -18.08
CA ILE A 298 0.34 -9.27 -18.17
C ILE A 298 0.64 -10.77 -17.99
N LYS A 299 1.56 -11.34 -18.79
CA LYS A 299 1.91 -12.77 -18.72
C LYS A 299 2.73 -13.09 -17.46
N LEU A 300 2.23 -14.02 -16.64
CA LEU A 300 2.88 -14.44 -15.40
C LEU A 300 4.30 -14.99 -15.63
N ASN A 301 5.22 -14.63 -14.72
CA ASN A 301 6.59 -15.17 -14.67
C ASN A 301 6.61 -16.58 -14.05
N THR A 302 7.77 -17.24 -14.05
CA THR A 302 7.90 -18.63 -13.55
C THR A 302 7.53 -18.75 -12.07
N ARG A 303 7.88 -17.76 -11.25
CA ARG A 303 7.59 -17.75 -9.81
C ARG A 303 6.10 -17.52 -9.55
N SER A 304 5.50 -16.49 -10.13
CA SER A 304 4.08 -16.16 -9.94
C SER A 304 3.16 -17.27 -10.47
N LEU A 305 3.46 -17.81 -11.66
CA LEU A 305 2.71 -18.93 -12.23
C LEU A 305 2.86 -20.20 -11.37
N GLY A 306 4.07 -20.49 -10.88
CA GLY A 306 4.33 -21.62 -9.99
C GLY A 306 3.59 -21.52 -8.67
N ARG A 307 3.63 -20.36 -7.99
CA ARG A 307 2.88 -20.12 -6.74
C ARG A 307 1.37 -20.31 -6.94
N LYS A 308 0.81 -19.76 -8.03
CA LYS A 308 -0.62 -19.88 -8.36
C LYS A 308 -1.04 -21.34 -8.54
N ILE A 309 -0.22 -22.13 -9.23
CA ILE A 309 -0.45 -23.57 -9.42
C ILE A 309 -0.33 -24.34 -8.10
N ILE A 310 0.72 -24.09 -7.30
CA ILE A 310 0.92 -24.74 -6.00
C ILE A 310 -0.27 -24.49 -5.07
N LYS A 311 -0.73 -23.24 -4.98
CA LYS A 311 -1.89 -22.87 -4.17
C LYS A 311 -3.14 -23.65 -4.61
N PHE A 312 -3.48 -23.57 -5.90
CA PHE A 312 -4.64 -24.26 -6.46
C PHE A 312 -4.61 -25.78 -6.23
N LEU A 313 -3.48 -26.44 -6.47
CA LEU A 313 -3.35 -27.89 -6.29
C LEU A 313 -3.37 -28.31 -4.82
N SER A 314 -2.78 -27.50 -3.93
CA SER A 314 -2.79 -27.78 -2.49
C SER A 314 -4.20 -27.70 -1.89
N GLU A 315 -5.05 -26.84 -2.42
CA GLU A 315 -6.45 -26.69 -2.02
C GLU A 315 -7.34 -27.83 -2.53
N GLN A 316 -6.97 -28.49 -3.65
CA GLN A 316 -7.68 -29.68 -4.16
C GLN A 316 -7.27 -31.00 -3.51
N GLN A 317 -6.14 -31.03 -2.79
CA GLN A 317 -5.62 -32.22 -2.10
C GLN A 317 -6.04 -32.30 -0.62
N ARG A 318 -6.81 -31.33 -0.13
CA ARG A 318 -7.47 -31.33 1.18
C ARG A 318 -8.91 -31.81 1.06
#